data_AF-A0A925V6P2-F1
#
_entry.id   AF-A0A925V6P2-F1
#
_cell.length_a   1.000
_cell.length_b   1.000
_cell.length_c   1.000
_cell.angle_alpha   90.00
_cell.angle_beta   90.00
_cell.angle_gamma   90.00
#
_symmetry.space_group_name_H-M   'P 1'
#
loop_
_entity.id
_entity.type
_entity.pdbx_description
1 polymer ?
#
loop_
_entity_poly.entity_id
_entity_poly.type
_entity_poly.pdbx_seq_one_letter_code
_entity_poly.pdbx_strand_id
1 'polypeptide(L)' 'MSSAVSAHGRYRIQTVAELTGVPASTLRAWEQRYGFPAPERTASAYRLYSDGDVARIARVRSLCDGGMAAAEAVAA' A
#
# COMPACT_ATOMS: atom_id res chain seq x y z
N MET A 1 -14.23 11.20 -16.46
CA MET A 1 -13.56 12.25 -15.67
C MET A 1 -12.43 11.58 -14.89
N SER A 2 -11.18 11.81 -15.30
CA SER A 2 -10.00 11.17 -14.71
C SER A 2 -9.64 11.88 -13.42
N SER A 3 -9.91 11.27 -12.26
CA SER A 3 -9.40 11.80 -10.99
C SER A 3 -7.94 11.40 -10.88
N ALA A 4 -7.04 12.37 -10.90
CA ALA A 4 -5.62 12.13 -10.63
C ALA A 4 -5.50 11.60 -9.20
N VAL A 5 -5.08 10.35 -9.08
CA VAL A 5 -4.71 9.72 -7.81
C VAL A 5 -3.73 10.66 -7.09
N SER A 6 -4.12 11.17 -5.92
CA SER A 6 -3.28 12.12 -5.19
C SER A 6 -2.04 11.40 -4.63
N ALA A 7 -0.86 11.98 -4.85
CA ALA A 7 0.43 11.41 -4.43
C ALA A 7 0.80 11.72 -2.97
N HIS A 8 0.16 12.70 -2.34
CA HIS A 8 0.45 13.10 -0.96
C HIS A 8 -0.12 12.10 0.05
N GLY A 9 0.63 11.80 1.10
CA GLY A 9 0.21 10.90 2.17
C GLY A 9 -0.93 11.49 3.02
N ARG A 10 -2.06 10.79 3.12
CA ARG A 10 -3.24 11.22 3.90
C ARG A 10 -3.72 10.19 4.92
N TYR A 11 -3.42 8.91 4.70
CA TYR A 11 -3.93 7.81 5.51
C TYR A 11 -2.89 7.25 6.45
N ARG A 12 -3.35 6.78 7.61
CA ARG A 12 -2.55 5.96 8.53
C ARG A 12 -2.66 4.51 8.11
N ILE A 13 -1.69 3.69 8.53
CA ILE A 13 -1.64 2.27 8.13
C ILE A 13 -2.91 1.49 8.51
N GLN A 14 -3.59 1.84 9.61
CA GLN A 14 -4.86 1.20 10.00
C GLN A 14 -5.97 1.51 9.00
N THR A 15 -6.12 2.78 8.63
CA THR A 15 -7.08 3.20 7.59
C THR A 15 -6.80 2.50 6.26
N VAL A 16 -5.53 2.36 5.86
CA VAL A 16 -5.17 1.64 4.63
C VAL A 16 -5.52 0.16 4.73
N ALA A 17 -5.31 -0.46 5.89
CA ALA A 17 -5.67 -1.85 6.11
C ALA A 17 -7.18 -2.08 5.98
N GLU A 18 -7.99 -1.16 6.48
CA GLU A 18 -9.45 -1.18 6.32
C GLU A 18 -9.85 -0.98 4.85
N LEU A 19 -9.28 0.02 4.17
CA LEU A 19 -9.62 0.35 2.77
C LEU A 19 -9.23 -0.75 1.78
N THR A 20 -8.12 -1.44 2.02
CA THR A 20 -7.56 -2.45 1.10
C THR A 20 -7.87 -3.89 1.53
N GLY A 21 -8.39 -4.06 2.75
CA GLY A 21 -8.54 -5.34 3.42
C GLY A 21 -7.22 -6.05 3.75
N VAL A 22 -6.05 -5.46 3.45
CA VAL A 22 -4.74 -6.07 3.70
C VAL A 22 -4.32 -5.76 5.14
N PRO A 23 -4.01 -6.76 5.99
CA PRO A 23 -3.62 -6.50 7.36
C PRO A 23 -2.42 -5.55 7.48
N ALA A 24 -2.45 -4.64 8.46
CA ALA A 24 -1.37 -3.68 8.68
C ALA A 24 0.00 -4.36 8.92
N SER A 25 0.01 -5.55 9.53
CA SER A 25 1.22 -6.38 9.68
C SER A 25 1.79 -6.83 8.33
N THR A 26 0.92 -7.26 7.41
CA THR A 26 1.29 -7.64 6.04
C THR A 26 1.86 -6.45 5.27
N LEU A 27 1.25 -5.27 5.37
CA LEU A 27 1.76 -4.05 4.74
C LEU A 27 3.16 -3.68 5.23
N ARG A 28 3.43 -3.81 6.54
CA ARG A 28 4.77 -3.59 7.11
C ARG A 28 5.77 -4.63 6.62
N ALA A 29 5.34 -5.89 6.51
CA ALA A 29 6.19 -6.96 6.01
C ALA A 29 6.56 -6.76 4.55
N TRP A 30 5.61 -6.34 3.70
CA TRP A 30 5.90 -5.99 2.32
C TRP A 30 6.87 -4.80 2.22
N GLU A 31 6.69 -3.76 3.04
CA GLU A 31 7.59 -2.59 3.01
C GLU A 31 9.01 -3.01 3.40
N GLN A 32 9.13 -3.83 4.44
CA GLN A 32 10.42 -4.30 4.95
C GLN A 32 11.12 -5.27 3.99
N ARG A 33 10.37 -6.14 3.29
CA ARG A 33 10.95 -7.18 2.42
C ARG A 33 11.15 -6.72 0.98
N TYR A 34 10.23 -5.91 0.48
CA TYR A 34 10.14 -5.56 -0.94
C TYR A 34 10.22 -4.05 -1.20
N GLY A 35 10.29 -3.22 -0.14
CA GLY A 35 10.22 -1.77 -0.28
C GLY A 35 8.84 -1.25 -0.70
N PHE A 36 7.79 -2.07 -0.56
CA PHE A 36 6.44 -1.75 -1.02
C PHE A 36 5.37 -1.92 0.06
N PRO A 37 4.39 -1.01 0.19
CA PRO A 37 4.40 0.34 -0.37
C PRO A 37 5.55 1.16 0.24
N ALA A 38 5.97 2.22 -0.45
CA ALA A 38 6.97 3.18 0.04
C ALA A 38 6.29 4.50 0.43
N PRO A 39 5.51 4.54 1.53
CA PRO A 39 4.75 5.73 1.91
C PRO A 39 5.68 6.86 2.35
N GLU A 40 5.17 8.09 2.27
CA GLU A 40 5.84 9.26 2.82
C GLU A 40 6.02 9.11 4.34
N ARG A 41 7.13 9.64 4.85
CA ARG A 41 7.37 9.74 6.28
C ARG A 41 7.21 11.19 6.71
N THR A 42 6.40 11.42 7.75
CA THR A 42 6.34 12.73 8.37
C THR A 42 7.65 13.04 9.10
N ALA A 43 7.85 14.32 9.45
CA ALA A 43 8.95 14.75 10.32
C ALA A 43 8.97 13.99 11.67
N SER A 44 7.81 13.52 12.14
CA SER A 44 7.65 12.69 13.34
C SER A 44 7.77 11.17 13.07
N ALA A 45 8.38 10.77 11.94
CA ALA A 45 8.63 9.39 11.52
C ALA A 45 7.39 8.49 11.31
N TYR A 46 6.22 9.10 11.14
CA TYR A 46 4.99 8.37 10.86
C TYR A 46 4.79 8.14 9.36
N ARG A 47 4.33 6.93 8.98
CA ARG A 47 3.98 6.59 7.58
C ARG A 47 2.64 7.21 7.17
N LEU A 48 2.63 8.00 6.12
CA LEU A 48 1.41 8.52 5.50
C LEU A 48 1.28 7.95 4.09
N TYR A 49 0.14 7.31 3.86
CA TYR A 49 -0.17 6.64 2.62
C TYR A 49 -1.09 7.51 1.79
N SER A 50 -0.77 7.64 0.52
CA SER A 50 -1.53 8.39 -0.47
C SER A 50 -2.68 7.56 -1.03
N ASP A 51 -3.55 8.18 -1.84
CA ASP A 51 -4.53 7.40 -2.63
C ASP A 51 -3.82 6.43 -3.57
N GLY A 52 -2.64 6.82 -4.06
CA GLY A 52 -1.85 5.98 -4.96
C GLY A 52 -1.27 4.77 -4.26
N ASP A 53 -0.92 4.88 -3.00
CA ASP A 53 -0.54 3.73 -2.20
C ASP A 53 -1.73 2.77 -2.03
N VAL A 54 -2.91 3.29 -1.67
CA VAL A 54 -4.13 2.49 -1.50
C VAL A 54 -4.46 1.74 -2.80
N ALA A 55 -4.46 2.43 -3.95
CA ALA A 55 -4.76 1.83 -5.24
C ALA A 55 -3.73 0.74 -5.62
N ARG A 56 -2.44 0.98 -5.40
CA ARG A 56 -1.39 -0.01 -5.67
C ARG A 56 -1.52 -1.22 -4.76
N ILE A 57 -1.77 -1.03 -3.47
CA ILE A 57 -1.96 -2.13 -2.51
C ILE A 57 -3.17 -2.97 -2.91
N ALA A 58 -4.28 -2.35 -3.30
CA ALA A 58 -5.47 -3.04 -3.76
C ALA A 58 -5.20 -3.89 -5.03
N ARG A 59 -4.38 -3.38 -5.96
CA ARG A 59 -3.93 -4.16 -7.13
C ARG A 59 -3.09 -5.37 -6.72
N VAL A 60 -2.09 -5.18 -5.86
CA VAL A 60 -1.25 -6.30 -5.36
C VAL A 60 -2.10 -7.34 -4.63
N ARG A 61 -3.05 -6.90 -3.81
CA ARG A 61 -4.05 -7.77 -3.16
C ARG A 61 -4.81 -8.61 -4.19
N SER A 62 -5.34 -7.97 -5.24
CA SER A 62 -6.07 -8.67 -6.31
C SER A 62 -5.22 -9.71 -7.05
N LEU A 63 -3.93 -9.43 -7.27
CA LEU A 63 -3.00 -10.38 -7.89
C LEU A 63 -2.74 -11.58 -6.97
N CYS A 64 -2.52 -11.32 -5.68
CA CYS A 64 -2.36 -12.37 -4.67
C CYS A 64 -3.62 -13.25 -4.54
N ASP A 65 -4.81 -12.65 -4.57
CA ASP A 65 -6.08 -13.38 -4.55
C ASP A 65 -6.26 -14.26 -5.81
N GLY A 66 -5.60 -13.89 -6.92
CA GLY A 66 -5.49 -14.70 -8.15
C GLY A 66 -4.40 -15.78 -8.12
N GLY A 67 -3.71 -15.97 -6.99
CA GLY A 67 -2.70 -17.01 -6.79
C GLY A 67 -1.25 -16.56 -7.02
N MET A 68 -1.01 -15.30 -7.37
CA MET A 68 0.34 -14.77 -7.53
C MET A 68 1.04 -14.63 -6.17
N ALA A 69 2.33 -14.95 -6.10
CA ALA A 69 3.10 -14.74 -4.88
C ALA A 69 3.26 -13.23 -4.61
N ALA A 70 3.22 -12.81 -3.34
CA ALA A 70 3.30 -11.39 -2.99
C ALA A 70 4.57 -10.68 -3.54
N ALA A 71 5.71 -11.38 -3.59
CA ALA A 71 6.94 -10.82 -4.15
C ALA A 71 6.82 -10.54 -5.66
N GLU A 72 6.12 -11.40 -6.39
CA GLU A 72 5.85 -11.25 -7.82
C GLU A 72 4.79 -10.18 -8.06
N ALA A 73 3.70 -10.20 -7.29
CA ALA A 73 2.62 -9.23 -7.38
C ALA A 73 3.07 -7.79 -7.13
N VAL A 74 4.05 -7.59 -6.23
CA VAL A 74 4.65 -6.27 -5.97
C VAL A 74 5.49 -5.77 -7.15
N ALA A 75 6.05 -6.67 -7.97
CA ALA A 75 6.90 -6.33 -9.11
C ALA A 75 6.12 -6.14 -10.43
N ALA A 76 4.81 -6.39 -10.44
CA ALA A 76 3.93 -6.40 -11.63
C ALA A 76 3.09 -5.12 -11.82
#